data_AF-A0A531K3M1-F1
#
_entry.id   AF-A0A531K3M1-F1
#
_cell.length_a   1.000
_cell.length_b   1.000
_cell.length_c   1.000
_cell.angle_alpha   90.00
_cell.angle_beta   90.00
_cell.angle_gamma   90.00
#
_symmetry.space_group_name_H-M   'P 1'
#
loop_
_entity.id
_entity.type
_entity.pdbx_description
1 polymer ?
#
loop_
_entity_poly.entity_id
_entity_poly.type
_entity_poly.pdbx_seq_one_letter_code
_entity_poly.pdbx_strand_id
1 'polypeptide(L)'
;MLFWVIAAILTLGASLAVLLPLAGAGKDESGAGDNDLEVYRDQLSELDRDVARGLIQPAEAEEARAEIGRRILRLGAAVPSGAVARPLVAIRLVATVAVLAVPLVSWGLYIKLGSPDLPAQPLAERLAKNPADSSVDELVARAEAHLAANPSDGRGWDVLAPVYLRLQRYSDAARAYRNAIRLDGDSATRQVGLGEAIANAAGGIVSAEAQVAFEAALKQDPANAKASFYLAMGLAQEGRAGEATAAWQKMLGALPPDSPWRGAVEQALA
;
A
#
# COMPACT_ATOMS: atom_id res chain seq x y z
N MET A 1 -18.13 -6.40 -21.45
CA MET A 1 -17.89 -7.78 -21.93
C MET A 1 -16.42 -8.17 -21.94
N LEU A 2 -15.51 -7.36 -22.53
CA LEU A 2 -14.07 -7.67 -22.55
C LEU A 2 -13.45 -7.89 -21.16
N PHE A 3 -13.80 -7.07 -20.16
CA PHE A 3 -13.33 -7.20 -18.79
C PHE A 3 -13.59 -8.59 -18.18
N TRP A 4 -14.83 -9.08 -18.30
CA TRP A 4 -15.24 -10.38 -17.75
C TRP A 4 -14.48 -11.55 -18.40
N VAL A 5 -14.18 -11.45 -19.69
CA VAL A 5 -13.38 -12.45 -20.41
C VAL A 5 -11.94 -12.47 -19.89
N ILE A 6 -11.32 -11.30 -19.71
CA ILE A 6 -9.95 -11.20 -19.19
C ILE A 6 -9.87 -11.74 -17.74
N ALA A 7 -10.80 -11.34 -16.88
CA ALA A 7 -10.89 -11.83 -15.51
C ALA A 7 -11.02 -13.37 -15.46
N ALA A 8 -11.90 -13.95 -16.27
CA ALA A 8 -12.07 -15.41 -16.32
C ALA A 8 -10.79 -16.14 -16.76
N ILE A 9 -10.09 -15.62 -17.77
CA ILE A 9 -8.82 -16.21 -18.26
C ILE A 9 -7.74 -16.14 -17.18
N LEU A 10 -7.60 -15.00 -16.51
CA LEU A 10 -6.59 -14.82 -15.45
C LEU A 10 -6.87 -15.73 -14.25
N THR A 11 -8.13 -15.84 -13.82
CA THR A 11 -8.53 -16.75 -12.74
C THR A 11 -8.25 -18.21 -13.11
N LEU A 12 -8.59 -18.62 -14.34
CA LEU A 12 -8.31 -19.98 -14.82
C LEU A 12 -6.81 -20.27 -14.85
N GLY A 13 -6.01 -19.33 -15.37
CA GLY A 13 -4.56 -19.44 -15.42
C GLY A 13 -3.93 -19.56 -14.01
N ALA A 14 -4.39 -18.75 -13.06
CA ALA A 14 -3.93 -18.81 -11.68
C ALA A 14 -4.30 -20.16 -11.00
N SER A 15 -5.53 -20.65 -11.20
CA SER A 15 -5.94 -21.96 -10.68
C SER A 15 -5.10 -23.09 -11.28
N LEU A 16 -4.83 -23.08 -12.59
CA LEU A 16 -3.98 -24.07 -13.24
C LEU A 16 -2.54 -24.05 -12.74
N ALA A 17 -1.95 -22.87 -12.55
CA ALA A 17 -0.59 -22.72 -12.02
C ALA A 17 -0.42 -23.36 -10.63
N VAL A 18 -1.47 -23.34 -9.81
CA VAL A 18 -1.48 -23.99 -8.48
C VAL A 18 -1.72 -25.50 -8.61
N LEU A 19 -2.58 -25.94 -9.53
CA LEU A 19 -2.96 -27.36 -9.66
C LEU A 19 -1.92 -28.21 -10.40
N LEU A 20 -1.17 -27.63 -11.33
CA LEU A 20 -0.17 -28.36 -12.15
C LEU A 20 0.94 -29.02 -11.31
N PRO A 21 1.58 -28.34 -10.33
CA PRO A 21 2.58 -28.97 -9.46
C PRO A 21 1.99 -30.07 -8.56
N LEU A 22 0.72 -29.93 -8.16
CA LEU A 22 0.01 -30.91 -7.33
C LEU A 22 -0.33 -32.20 -8.09
N ALA A 23 -0.50 -32.11 -9.41
CA ALA A 23 -0.77 -33.24 -10.30
C ALA A 23 0.48 -34.05 -10.66
N GLY A 24 1.67 -33.46 -10.54
CA GLY A 24 2.94 -34.18 -10.69
C GLY A 24 3.06 -35.29 -9.66
N ALA A 25 3.18 -36.55 -10.11
CA ALA A 25 3.62 -37.64 -9.25
C ALA A 25 4.99 -37.29 -8.69
N GLY A 26 5.15 -37.36 -7.37
CA GLY A 26 6.47 -37.33 -6.76
C GLY A 26 7.30 -38.40 -7.45
N LYS A 27 8.47 -38.03 -7.95
CA LYS A 27 9.45 -39.00 -8.44
C LYS A 27 9.78 -39.87 -7.23
N ASP A 28 9.23 -41.08 -7.21
CA ASP A 28 9.23 -41.97 -6.07
C ASP A 28 10.64 -42.11 -5.46
N GLU A 29 10.77 -41.86 -4.15
CA GLU A 29 11.95 -42.23 -3.35
C GLU A 29 12.22 -43.75 -3.35
N SER A 30 11.32 -44.54 -3.96
CA SER A 30 11.45 -45.99 -4.17
C SER A 30 12.64 -46.41 -5.04
N GLY A 31 13.27 -45.49 -5.78
CA GLY A 31 14.47 -45.79 -6.57
C GLY A 31 15.77 -45.86 -5.76
N ALA A 32 15.80 -45.35 -4.53
CA ALA A 32 17.02 -45.34 -3.72
C ALA A 32 17.42 -46.74 -3.22
N GLY A 33 16.46 -47.53 -2.75
CA GLY A 33 16.73 -48.88 -2.22
C GLY A 33 17.05 -49.92 -3.29
N ASP A 34 16.51 -49.77 -4.50
CA ASP A 34 16.78 -50.67 -5.63
C ASP A 34 18.19 -50.42 -6.19
N ASN A 35 18.59 -49.14 -6.32
CA ASN A 35 19.95 -48.76 -6.71
C ASN A 35 21.01 -49.20 -5.68
N ASP A 36 20.74 -49.05 -4.39
CA ASP A 36 21.68 -49.46 -3.34
C ASP A 36 21.90 -50.98 -3.34
N LEU A 37 20.85 -51.76 -3.63
CA LEU A 37 20.93 -53.21 -3.70
C LEU A 37 21.71 -53.70 -4.94
N GLU A 38 21.61 -53.00 -6.07
CA GLU A 38 22.47 -53.24 -7.23
C GLU A 38 23.95 -53.00 -6.90
N VAL A 39 24.26 -51.91 -6.18
CA VAL A 39 25.64 -51.60 -5.75
C VAL A 39 26.22 -52.69 -4.85
N TYR A 40 25.46 -53.23 -3.89
CA TYR A 40 25.96 -54.30 -3.02
C TYR A 40 26.15 -55.64 -3.76
N ARG A 41 25.36 -55.93 -4.80
CA ARG A 41 25.56 -57.11 -5.66
C ARG A 41 26.86 -56.99 -6.45
N ASP A 42 27.15 -55.80 -6.98
CA ASP A 42 28.40 -55.55 -7.69
C ASP A 42 29.61 -55.71 -6.76
N GLN A 43 29.54 -55.21 -5.52
CA GLN A 43 30.60 -55.36 -4.51
C GLN A 43 30.90 -56.83 -4.18
N LEU A 44 29.89 -57.69 -4.09
CA LEU A 44 30.10 -59.13 -3.90
C LEU A 44 30.83 -59.75 -5.10
N SER A 45 30.44 -59.37 -6.32
CA SER A 45 31.07 -59.88 -7.55
C SER A 45 32.52 -59.41 -7.73
N GLU A 46 32.87 -58.24 -7.21
CA GLU A 46 34.22 -57.70 -7.22
C GLU A 46 35.11 -58.43 -6.19
N LEU A 47 34.57 -58.65 -4.99
CA LEU A 47 35.23 -59.45 -3.95
C LEU A 47 35.54 -60.88 -4.43
N ASP A 48 34.61 -61.52 -5.14
CA ASP A 48 34.84 -62.82 -5.79
C ASP A 48 36.04 -62.82 -6.75
N ARG A 49 36.16 -61.75 -7.55
CA ARG A 49 37.26 -61.60 -8.52
C ARG A 49 38.60 -61.37 -7.83
N ASP A 50 38.63 -60.62 -6.73
CA ASP A 50 39.87 -60.32 -6.00
C ASP A 50 40.40 -61.53 -5.21
N VAL A 51 39.50 -62.37 -4.69
CA VAL A 51 39.86 -63.67 -4.12
C VAL A 51 40.43 -64.59 -5.20
N ALA A 52 39.79 -64.65 -6.37
CA ALA A 52 40.28 -65.47 -7.49
C ALA A 52 41.66 -65.01 -8.01
N ARG A 53 41.99 -63.72 -7.85
CA ARG A 53 43.31 -63.13 -8.16
C ARG A 53 44.33 -63.29 -7.05
N GLY A 54 43.94 -63.82 -5.89
CA GLY A 54 44.81 -63.99 -4.72
C GLY A 54 45.19 -62.68 -4.02
N LEU A 55 44.46 -61.59 -4.29
CA LEU A 55 44.71 -60.27 -3.69
C LEU A 55 44.18 -60.19 -2.25
N ILE A 56 43.19 -61.03 -1.92
CA ILE A 56 42.55 -61.10 -0.60
C ILE A 56 42.59 -62.54 -0.11
N GLN A 57 42.92 -62.73 1.17
CA GLN A 57 42.95 -64.07 1.75
C GLN A 57 41.53 -64.62 1.94
N PRO A 58 41.31 -65.95 1.78
CA PRO A 58 39.98 -66.53 1.86
C PRO A 58 39.24 -66.25 3.18
N ALA A 59 39.98 -66.19 4.29
CA ALA A 59 39.41 -65.91 5.61
C ALA A 59 38.88 -64.47 5.73
N GLU A 60 39.60 -63.49 5.16
CA GLU A 60 39.20 -62.07 5.16
C GLU A 60 38.01 -61.84 4.21
N ALA A 61 37.96 -62.58 3.11
CA ALA A 61 36.86 -62.50 2.16
C ALA A 61 35.53 -63.01 2.73
N GLU A 62 35.55 -64.08 3.54
CA GLU A 62 34.36 -64.58 4.22
C GLU A 62 33.79 -63.57 5.22
N GLU A 63 34.66 -62.84 5.94
CA GLU A 63 34.24 -61.78 6.85
C GLU A 63 33.59 -60.61 6.09
N ALA A 64 34.20 -60.18 4.98
CA ALA A 64 33.65 -59.13 4.13
C ALA A 64 32.29 -59.52 3.51
N ARG A 65 32.12 -60.78 3.08
CA ARG A 65 30.82 -61.29 2.58
C ARG A 65 29.74 -61.23 3.67
N ALA A 66 30.09 -61.62 4.90
CA ALA A 66 29.14 -61.59 6.01
C ALA A 66 28.71 -60.16 6.37
N GLU A 67 29.63 -59.20 6.32
CA GLU A 67 29.37 -57.77 6.52
C GLU A 67 28.43 -57.22 5.44
N ILE A 68 28.71 -57.48 4.16
CA ILE A 68 27.87 -57.03 3.02
C ILE A 68 26.48 -57.67 3.10
N GLY A 69 26.41 -58.98 3.39
CA GLY A 69 25.14 -59.70 3.58
C GLY A 69 24.29 -59.10 4.70
N ARG A 70 24.90 -58.72 5.83
CA ARG A 70 24.19 -58.02 6.93
C ARG A 70 23.66 -56.65 6.49
N ARG A 71 24.39 -55.91 5.66
CA ARG A 71 23.95 -54.60 5.13
C ARG A 71 22.75 -54.75 4.17
N ILE A 72 22.78 -55.73 3.28
CA ILE A 72 21.65 -56.08 2.41
C ILE A 72 20.41 -56.46 3.23
N LEU A 73 20.57 -57.28 4.26
CA LEU A 73 19.46 -57.67 5.14
C LEU A 73 18.89 -56.48 5.93
N ARG A 74 19.73 -55.51 6.33
CA ARG A 74 19.27 -54.28 6.99
C ARG A 74 18.48 -53.38 6.04
N LEU A 75 18.82 -53.31 4.75
CA LEU A 75 18.01 -52.61 3.74
C LEU A 75 16.64 -53.25 3.59
N GLY A 76 16.57 -54.58 3.57
CA GLY A 76 15.30 -55.31 3.55
C GLY A 76 14.46 -55.12 4.82
N ALA A 77 15.10 -55.05 6.00
CA ALA A 77 14.44 -54.83 7.28
C ALA A 77 14.03 -53.36 7.53
N ALA A 78 14.65 -52.41 6.83
CA ALA A 78 14.36 -50.98 6.95
C ALA A 78 13.13 -50.54 6.15
N VAL A 79 12.48 -51.42 5.38
CA VAL A 79 11.17 -51.13 4.77
C VAL A 79 10.11 -51.20 5.87
N PRO A 80 9.62 -50.06 6.39
CA PRO A 80 8.58 -50.09 7.41
C PRO A 80 7.30 -50.54 6.69
N SER A 81 6.93 -51.81 6.85
CA SER A 81 5.60 -52.30 6.52
C SER A 81 4.61 -51.65 7.48
N GLY A 82 4.21 -50.39 7.22
CA GLY A 82 3.29 -49.69 8.12
C GLY A 82 3.27 -48.17 8.09
N ALA A 83 3.96 -47.49 7.16
CA ALA A 83 3.59 -46.09 6.90
C ALA A 83 2.23 -46.10 6.18
N VAL A 84 1.14 -45.86 6.92
CA VAL A 84 -0.18 -45.63 6.33
C VAL A 84 -0.03 -44.44 5.39
N ALA A 85 0.14 -44.73 4.09
CA ALA A 85 0.17 -43.72 3.06
C ALA A 85 -1.15 -42.94 3.20
N ARG A 86 -1.09 -41.71 3.71
CA ARG A 86 -2.23 -40.81 3.59
C ARG A 86 -2.57 -40.81 2.10
N PRO A 87 -3.82 -41.13 1.70
CA PRO A 87 -4.13 -41.28 0.29
C PRO A 87 -3.85 -39.92 -0.36
N LEU A 88 -2.76 -39.83 -1.13
CA LEU A 88 -2.32 -38.63 -1.84
C LEU A 88 -3.47 -38.08 -2.71
N VAL A 89 -4.38 -38.96 -3.13
CA VAL A 89 -5.64 -38.66 -3.81
C VAL A 89 -6.56 -37.77 -2.97
N ALA A 90 -6.74 -38.04 -1.68
CA ALA A 90 -7.63 -37.24 -0.81
C ALA A 90 -7.08 -35.83 -0.59
N ILE A 91 -5.77 -35.70 -0.40
CA ILE A 91 -5.10 -34.38 -0.24
C ILE A 91 -5.20 -33.58 -1.55
N ARG A 92 -4.97 -34.22 -2.70
CA ARG A 92 -5.14 -33.60 -4.02
C ARG A 92 -6.57 -33.16 -4.29
N LEU A 93 -7.56 -33.97 -3.89
CA LEU A 93 -8.97 -33.63 -4.03
C LEU A 93 -9.33 -32.42 -3.17
N VAL A 94 -8.94 -32.40 -1.90
CA VAL A 94 -9.17 -31.26 -0.99
C VAL A 94 -8.50 -29.99 -1.53
N ALA A 95 -7.26 -30.07 -2.01
CA ALA A 95 -6.56 -28.93 -2.59
C ALA A 95 -7.26 -28.41 -3.86
N THR A 96 -7.73 -29.31 -4.73
CA THR A 96 -8.47 -28.95 -5.94
C THR A 96 -9.78 -28.26 -5.62
N VAL A 97 -10.55 -28.83 -4.68
CA VAL A 97 -11.80 -28.23 -4.20
C VAL A 97 -11.54 -26.86 -3.58
N ALA A 98 -10.50 -26.70 -2.76
CA ALA A 98 -10.15 -25.42 -2.14
C ALA A 98 -9.80 -24.35 -3.19
N VAL A 99 -8.99 -24.69 -4.20
CA VAL A 99 -8.57 -23.76 -5.27
C VAL A 99 -9.75 -23.31 -6.12
N LEU A 100 -10.70 -24.21 -6.42
CA LEU A 100 -11.89 -23.87 -7.21
C LEU A 100 -12.99 -23.20 -6.39
N ALA A 101 -13.09 -23.50 -5.10
CA ALA A 101 -14.09 -22.91 -4.22
C ALA A 101 -13.91 -21.39 -4.08
N VAL A 102 -12.66 -20.90 -4.00
CA VAL A 102 -12.37 -19.46 -3.88
C VAL A 102 -13.02 -18.63 -5.00
N PRO A 103 -12.73 -18.85 -6.30
CA PRO A 103 -13.32 -18.03 -7.36
C PRO A 103 -14.84 -18.23 -7.48
N LEU A 104 -15.37 -19.43 -7.23
CA LEU A 104 -16.81 -19.69 -7.29
C LEU A 104 -17.58 -18.97 -6.18
N VAL A 105 -17.08 -19.04 -4.94
CA VAL A 105 -17.67 -18.35 -3.80
C VAL A 105 -17.53 -16.83 -3.96
N SER A 106 -16.36 -16.33 -4.39
CA SER A 106 -16.16 -14.92 -4.69
C SER A 106 -17.12 -14.41 -5.77
N TRP A 107 -17.33 -15.18 -6.84
CA TRP A 107 -18.30 -14.85 -7.88
C TRP A 107 -19.74 -14.79 -7.35
N GLY A 108 -20.15 -15.80 -6.58
CA GLY A 108 -21.48 -15.84 -5.96
C GLY A 108 -21.73 -14.67 -4.99
N LEU A 109 -20.73 -14.34 -4.17
CA LEU A 109 -20.79 -13.17 -3.28
C LEU A 109 -20.87 -11.86 -4.06
N TYR A 110 -20.12 -11.72 -5.15
CA TYR A 110 -20.16 -10.53 -5.99
C TYR A 110 -21.53 -10.33 -6.66
N ILE A 111 -22.18 -11.39 -7.13
CA ILE A 111 -23.56 -11.28 -7.67
C ILE A 111 -24.55 -10.81 -6.59
N LYS A 112 -24.41 -11.31 -5.35
CA LYS A 112 -25.37 -11.02 -4.28
C LYS A 112 -25.16 -9.64 -3.64
N LEU A 113 -23.90 -9.23 -3.48
CA LEU A 113 -23.52 -8.04 -2.71
C LEU A 113 -23.02 -6.89 -3.58
N GLY A 114 -22.55 -7.19 -4.78
CA GLY A 114 -22.01 -6.23 -5.73
C GLY A 114 -23.07 -5.66 -6.66
N SER A 115 -22.61 -5.00 -7.71
CA SER A 115 -23.46 -4.39 -8.72
C SER A 115 -22.94 -4.74 -10.12
N PRO A 116 -23.16 -5.99 -10.57
CA PRO A 116 -22.61 -6.51 -11.82
C PRO A 116 -23.09 -5.73 -13.06
N ASP A 117 -24.26 -5.10 -12.95
CA ASP A 117 -24.90 -4.36 -14.04
C ASP A 117 -24.47 -2.89 -14.13
N LEU A 118 -23.63 -2.39 -13.20
CA LEU A 118 -23.13 -1.03 -13.30
C LEU A 118 -22.12 -0.94 -14.45
N PRO A 119 -22.33 -0.02 -15.41
CA PRO A 119 -21.34 0.24 -16.44
C PRO A 119 -20.08 0.84 -15.80
N ALA A 120 -18.93 0.62 -16.44
CA ALA A 120 -17.72 1.35 -16.09
C ALA A 120 -18.01 2.86 -16.22
N GLN A 121 -17.61 3.65 -15.22
CA GLN A 121 -17.75 5.12 -15.24
C GLN A 121 -16.36 5.77 -15.23
N PRO A 122 -15.74 5.98 -16.41
CA PRO A 122 -14.49 6.71 -16.52
C PRO A 122 -14.64 8.14 -15.96
N LEU A 123 -13.56 8.68 -15.40
CA LEU A 123 -13.55 10.04 -14.86
C LEU A 123 -14.03 11.08 -15.89
N ALA A 124 -13.63 10.93 -17.15
CA ALA A 124 -14.03 11.83 -18.24
C ALA A 124 -15.55 11.94 -18.41
N GLU A 125 -16.30 10.84 -18.30
CA GLU A 125 -17.77 10.86 -18.43
C GLU A 125 -18.45 11.48 -17.21
N ARG A 126 -17.89 11.29 -16.01
CA ARG A 126 -18.38 11.96 -14.79
C ARG A 126 -18.19 13.47 -14.87
N LEU A 127 -17.06 13.91 -15.42
CA LEU A 127 -16.77 15.31 -15.66
C LEU A 127 -17.65 15.96 -16.75
N ALA A 128 -18.40 15.17 -17.53
CA ALA A 128 -19.35 15.67 -18.55
C ALA A 128 -20.77 15.89 -18.02
N LYS A 129 -21.11 15.45 -16.80
CA LYS A 129 -22.43 15.65 -16.18
C LYS A 129 -22.70 17.12 -15.81
N ASN A 130 -23.98 17.48 -15.67
CA ASN A 130 -24.37 18.81 -15.19
C ASN A 130 -23.68 19.14 -13.86
N PRO A 131 -23.01 20.31 -13.73
CA PRO A 131 -22.33 20.70 -12.49
C PRO A 131 -23.26 20.73 -11.27
N ALA A 132 -24.56 21.01 -11.48
CA ALA A 132 -25.55 21.09 -10.41
C ALA A 132 -25.81 19.75 -9.69
N ASP A 133 -25.57 18.63 -10.37
CA ASP A 133 -25.78 17.28 -9.82
C ASP A 133 -24.46 16.61 -9.39
N SER A 134 -23.34 17.33 -9.49
CA SER A 134 -21.99 16.80 -9.25
C SER A 134 -21.62 16.95 -7.77
N SER A 135 -20.86 15.97 -7.24
CA SER A 135 -20.30 16.11 -5.90
C SER A 135 -19.22 17.20 -5.84
N VAL A 136 -18.89 17.69 -4.64
CA VAL A 136 -17.80 18.67 -4.45
C VAL A 136 -16.48 18.15 -5.05
N ASP A 137 -16.17 16.86 -4.86
CA ASP A 137 -14.96 16.24 -5.40
C ASP A 137 -14.97 16.21 -6.94
N GLU A 138 -16.12 15.96 -7.56
CA GLU A 138 -16.25 15.99 -9.02
C GLU A 138 -16.07 17.40 -9.58
N LEU A 139 -16.59 18.42 -8.89
CA LEU A 139 -16.41 19.81 -9.27
C LEU A 139 -14.95 20.25 -9.13
N VAL A 140 -14.27 19.83 -8.06
CA VAL A 140 -12.83 20.08 -7.88
C VAL A 140 -12.02 19.40 -8.97
N ALA A 141 -12.28 18.13 -9.27
CA ALA A 141 -11.60 17.41 -10.35
C ALA A 141 -11.82 18.08 -11.73
N ARG A 142 -13.01 18.62 -11.98
CA ARG A 142 -13.30 19.40 -13.21
C ARG A 142 -12.48 20.68 -13.28
N ALA A 143 -12.44 21.43 -12.19
CA ALA A 143 -11.67 22.66 -12.11
C ALA A 143 -10.15 22.40 -12.21
N GLU A 144 -9.66 21.31 -11.61
CA GLU A 144 -8.28 20.85 -11.75
C GLU A 144 -7.93 20.50 -13.21
N ALA A 145 -8.80 19.75 -13.89
CA ALA A 145 -8.61 19.41 -15.30
C ALA A 145 -8.59 20.68 -16.18
N HIS A 146 -9.47 21.65 -15.89
CA HIS A 146 -9.48 22.95 -16.56
C HIS A 146 -8.17 23.72 -16.36
N LEU A 147 -7.66 23.78 -15.12
CA LEU A 147 -6.40 24.48 -14.80
C LEU A 147 -5.16 23.75 -15.31
N ALA A 148 -5.21 22.43 -15.44
CA ALA A 148 -4.16 21.67 -16.11
C ALA A 148 -4.06 22.05 -17.60
N ALA A 149 -5.19 22.26 -18.26
CA ALA A 149 -5.24 22.75 -19.64
C ALA A 149 -4.96 24.26 -19.75
N ASN A 150 -5.32 25.04 -18.73
CA ASN A 150 -5.22 26.50 -18.70
C ASN A 150 -4.43 26.98 -17.45
N PRO A 151 -3.11 26.71 -17.36
CA PRO A 151 -2.33 26.99 -16.15
C PRO A 151 -2.19 28.48 -15.82
N SER A 152 -2.48 29.36 -16.78
CA SER A 152 -2.47 30.82 -16.62
C SER A 152 -3.80 31.42 -16.16
N ASP A 153 -4.83 30.61 -15.89
CA ASP A 153 -6.11 31.09 -15.36
C ASP A 153 -6.01 31.42 -13.86
N GLY A 154 -5.58 32.64 -13.56
CA GLY A 154 -5.41 33.12 -12.18
C GLY A 154 -6.70 33.06 -11.37
N ARG A 155 -7.84 33.39 -11.98
CA ARG A 155 -9.16 33.35 -11.34
C ARG A 155 -9.54 31.93 -10.96
N GLY A 156 -9.26 30.95 -11.81
CA GLY A 156 -9.49 29.54 -11.48
C GLY A 156 -8.65 29.07 -10.28
N TRP A 157 -7.38 29.50 -10.20
CA TRP A 157 -6.54 29.24 -9.02
C TRP A 157 -7.09 29.91 -7.75
N ASP A 158 -7.57 31.15 -7.86
CA ASP A 158 -8.12 31.94 -6.75
C ASP A 158 -9.40 31.29 -6.19
N VAL A 159 -10.23 30.70 -7.06
CA VAL A 159 -11.45 29.97 -6.66
C VAL A 159 -11.12 28.65 -5.98
N LEU A 160 -10.14 27.89 -6.47
CA LEU A 160 -9.81 26.57 -5.91
C LEU A 160 -9.04 26.64 -4.59
N ALA A 161 -8.20 27.65 -4.40
CA ALA A 161 -7.35 27.77 -3.21
C ALA A 161 -8.10 27.64 -1.86
N PRO A 162 -9.22 28.36 -1.61
CA PRO A 162 -9.99 28.19 -0.38
C PRO A 162 -10.76 26.87 -0.32
N VAL A 163 -11.09 26.26 -1.47
CA VAL A 163 -11.74 24.93 -1.52
C VAL A 163 -10.75 23.87 -1.05
N TYR A 164 -9.50 23.93 -1.50
CA TYR A 164 -8.45 23.03 -1.04
C TYR A 164 -8.20 23.15 0.46
N LEU A 165 -8.25 24.35 1.05
CA LEU A 165 -8.17 24.52 2.51
C LEU A 165 -9.30 23.77 3.23
N ARG A 166 -10.54 23.92 2.77
CA ARG A 166 -11.71 23.23 3.38
C ARG A 166 -11.63 21.72 3.26
N LEU A 167 -11.06 21.22 2.17
CA LEU A 167 -10.79 19.79 1.96
C LEU A 167 -9.50 19.31 2.63
N GLN A 168 -8.84 20.15 3.42
CA GLN A 168 -7.58 19.86 4.11
C GLN A 168 -6.42 19.47 3.18
N ARG A 169 -6.51 19.83 1.91
CA ARG A 169 -5.46 19.66 0.88
C ARG A 169 -4.49 20.83 0.92
N TYR A 170 -3.82 21.02 2.06
CA TYR A 170 -3.08 22.24 2.37
C TYR A 170 -1.94 22.55 1.39
N SER A 171 -1.20 21.53 0.93
CA SER A 171 -0.14 21.70 -0.08
C SER A 171 -0.69 22.19 -1.43
N ASP A 172 -1.86 21.70 -1.82
CA ASP A 172 -2.53 22.13 -3.05
C ASP A 172 -3.08 23.55 -2.91
N ALA A 173 -3.63 23.88 -1.74
CA ALA A 173 -4.06 25.25 -1.41
C ALA A 173 -2.91 26.25 -1.50
N ALA A 174 -1.76 25.92 -0.91
CA ALA A 174 -0.58 26.78 -0.96
C ALA A 174 -0.10 26.99 -2.41
N ARG A 175 -0.10 25.93 -3.24
CA ARG A 175 0.24 26.04 -4.67
C ARG A 175 -0.76 26.91 -5.42
N ALA A 176 -2.06 26.76 -5.14
CA ALA A 176 -3.12 27.54 -5.77
C ALA A 176 -3.02 29.04 -5.41
N TYR A 177 -2.85 29.38 -4.13
CA TYR A 177 -2.65 30.78 -3.72
C TYR A 177 -1.39 31.40 -4.33
N ARG A 178 -0.25 30.67 -4.38
CA ARG A 178 0.95 31.17 -5.06
C ARG A 178 0.71 31.45 -6.55
N ASN A 179 -0.02 30.58 -7.24
CA ASN A 179 -0.39 30.82 -8.63
C ASN A 179 -1.34 32.01 -8.80
N ALA A 180 -2.37 32.13 -7.96
CA ALA A 180 -3.29 33.26 -7.97
C ALA A 180 -2.54 34.60 -7.73
N ILE A 181 -1.63 34.64 -6.75
CA ILE A 181 -0.79 35.83 -6.48
C ILE A 181 0.09 36.17 -7.68
N ARG A 182 0.71 35.16 -8.31
CA ARG A 182 1.58 35.35 -9.48
C ARG A 182 0.82 35.88 -10.71
N LEU A 183 -0.42 35.43 -10.91
CA LEU A 183 -1.20 35.70 -12.13
C LEU A 183 -2.10 36.93 -11.99
N ASP A 184 -2.81 37.05 -10.88
CA ASP A 184 -3.84 38.07 -10.64
C ASP A 184 -3.42 39.09 -9.55
N GLY A 185 -2.17 39.01 -9.09
CA GLY A 185 -1.58 39.96 -8.15
C GLY A 185 -1.81 39.64 -6.68
N ASP A 186 -1.15 40.42 -5.84
CA ASP A 186 -1.20 40.26 -4.39
C ASP A 186 -2.53 40.82 -3.81
N SER A 187 -3.05 40.18 -2.78
CA SER A 187 -4.13 40.71 -1.93
C SER A 187 -4.02 40.18 -0.51
N ALA A 188 -4.51 40.94 0.48
CA ALA A 188 -4.58 40.50 1.87
C ALA A 188 -5.22 39.11 2.00
N THR A 189 -6.34 38.86 1.30
CA THR A 189 -7.04 37.58 1.35
C THR A 189 -6.19 36.41 0.84
N ARG A 190 -5.47 36.60 -0.27
CA ARG A 190 -4.59 35.56 -0.83
C ARG A 190 -3.40 35.27 0.07
N GLN A 191 -2.82 36.31 0.67
CA GLN A 191 -1.68 36.17 1.57
C GLN A 191 -2.06 35.48 2.88
N VAL A 192 -3.21 35.83 3.47
CA VAL A 192 -3.72 35.10 4.64
C VAL A 192 -4.02 33.65 4.31
N GLY A 193 -4.66 33.39 3.17
CA GLY A 193 -4.94 32.03 2.72
C GLY A 193 -3.68 31.21 2.45
N LEU A 194 -2.63 31.83 1.89
CA LEU A 194 -1.32 31.21 1.68
C LEU A 194 -0.65 30.87 3.02
N GLY A 195 -0.60 31.81 3.96
CA GLY A 195 -0.04 31.58 5.29
C GLY A 195 -0.76 30.46 6.04
N GLU A 196 -2.10 30.46 5.99
CA GLU A 196 -2.94 29.42 6.58
C GLU A 196 -2.67 28.05 5.94
N ALA A 197 -2.56 27.98 4.62
CA ALA A 197 -2.25 26.75 3.91
C ALA A 197 -0.86 26.21 4.29
N ILE A 198 0.16 27.07 4.37
CA ILE A 198 1.51 26.67 4.77
C ILE A 198 1.53 26.17 6.22
N ALA A 199 0.92 26.92 7.14
CA ALA A 199 0.90 26.55 8.55
C ALA A 199 0.17 25.22 8.79
N ASN A 200 -0.98 25.01 8.15
CA ASN A 200 -1.72 23.75 8.27
C ASN A 200 -1.00 22.57 7.59
N ALA A 201 -0.32 22.79 6.46
CA ALA A 201 0.53 21.77 5.84
C ALA A 201 1.68 21.33 6.77
N ALA A 202 2.16 22.25 7.61
CA ALA A 202 3.17 22.00 8.63
C ALA A 202 2.60 21.54 9.98
N GLY A 203 1.34 21.08 10.03
CA GLY A 203 0.72 20.59 11.27
C GLY A 203 0.40 21.67 12.30
N GLY A 204 0.17 22.91 11.84
CA GLY A 204 -0.11 24.07 12.68
C GLY A 204 1.14 24.90 13.03
N ILE A 205 2.32 24.52 12.55
CA ILE A 205 3.56 25.27 12.78
C ILE A 205 3.61 26.48 11.84
N VAL A 206 3.76 27.68 12.42
CA VAL A 206 3.89 28.94 11.70
C VAL A 206 5.34 29.13 11.30
N SER A 207 5.72 28.51 10.17
CA SER A 207 7.07 28.64 9.60
C SER A 207 7.38 30.07 9.17
N ALA A 208 8.66 30.37 8.93
CA ALA A 208 9.09 31.67 8.41
C ALA A 208 8.36 32.06 7.10
N GLU A 209 8.08 31.10 6.22
CA GLU A 209 7.32 31.37 4.99
C GLU A 209 5.86 31.75 5.30
N ALA A 210 5.22 31.08 6.25
CA ALA A 210 3.88 31.44 6.69
C ALA A 210 3.84 32.82 7.35
N GLN A 211 4.84 33.14 8.19
CA GLN A 211 4.98 34.47 8.81
C GLN A 211 5.07 35.57 7.74
N VAL A 212 5.93 35.40 6.73
CA VAL A 212 6.06 36.36 5.61
C VAL A 212 4.71 36.60 4.92
N ALA A 213 3.93 35.54 4.69
CA ALA A 213 2.60 35.67 4.09
C ALA A 213 1.62 36.43 5.01
N PHE A 214 1.57 36.11 6.30
CA PHE A 214 0.71 36.83 7.24
C PHE A 214 1.12 38.30 7.42
N GLU A 215 2.42 38.60 7.44
CA GLU A 215 2.92 39.98 7.46
C GLU A 215 2.55 40.74 6.19
N ALA A 216 2.67 40.10 5.01
CA ALA A 216 2.24 40.69 3.75
C ALA A 216 0.74 40.99 3.74
N ALA A 217 -0.07 40.12 4.35
CA ALA A 217 -1.49 40.39 4.54
C ALA A 217 -1.74 41.61 5.44
N LEU A 218 -1.08 41.70 6.60
CA LEU A 218 -1.25 42.81 7.54
C LEU A 218 -0.74 44.16 7.00
N LYS A 219 0.21 44.16 6.06
CA LYS A 219 0.61 45.39 5.35
C LYS A 219 -0.53 45.96 4.51
N GLN A 220 -1.43 45.12 4.01
CA GLN A 220 -2.57 45.53 3.18
C GLN A 220 -3.86 45.71 4.00
N ASP A 221 -4.08 44.83 4.97
CA ASP A 221 -5.22 44.86 5.90
C ASP A 221 -4.71 44.74 7.35
N PRO A 222 -4.37 45.87 8.01
CA PRO A 222 -3.88 45.86 9.38
C PRO A 222 -4.89 45.33 10.41
N ALA A 223 -6.17 45.25 10.06
CA ALA A 223 -7.24 44.76 10.93
C ALA A 223 -7.48 43.25 10.77
N ASN A 224 -6.68 42.54 9.96
CA ASN A 224 -6.88 41.13 9.71
C ASN A 224 -6.64 40.28 10.98
N ALA A 225 -7.73 39.88 11.62
CA ALA A 225 -7.70 39.09 12.85
C ALA A 225 -7.00 37.74 12.66
N LYS A 226 -7.23 37.05 11.53
CA LYS A 226 -6.62 35.74 11.24
C LYS A 226 -5.10 35.86 11.18
N ALA A 227 -4.58 36.78 10.38
CA ALA A 227 -3.14 36.98 10.25
C ALA A 227 -2.48 37.34 11.59
N SER A 228 -3.11 38.24 12.35
CA SER A 228 -2.63 38.65 13.68
C SER A 228 -2.59 37.48 14.67
N PHE A 229 -3.60 36.61 14.66
CA PHE A 229 -3.64 35.42 15.51
C PHE A 229 -2.51 34.45 15.18
N TYR A 230 -2.30 34.13 13.90
CA TYR A 230 -1.25 33.21 13.48
C TYR A 230 0.15 33.75 13.77
N LEU A 231 0.40 35.06 13.61
CA LEU A 231 1.70 35.64 13.97
C LEU A 231 1.97 35.55 15.48
N ALA A 232 0.96 35.83 16.32
CA ALA A 232 1.08 35.65 17.76
C ALA A 232 1.31 34.18 18.15
N MET A 233 0.66 33.24 17.47
CA MET A 233 0.93 31.81 17.63
C MET A 233 2.36 31.43 17.22
N GLY A 234 2.90 32.04 16.16
CA GLY A 234 4.29 31.89 15.77
C GLY A 234 5.27 32.34 16.86
N LEU A 235 5.02 33.49 17.50
CA LEU A 235 5.82 33.95 18.65
C LEU A 235 5.82 32.94 19.79
N ALA A 236 4.67 32.33 20.10
CA ALA A 236 4.58 31.30 21.14
C ALA A 236 5.38 30.04 20.76
N GLN A 237 5.32 29.61 19.50
CA GLN A 237 6.08 28.45 18.98
C GLN A 237 7.60 28.69 19.00
N GLU A 238 8.04 29.94 18.87
CA GLU A 238 9.44 30.36 19.01
C GLU A 238 9.93 30.45 20.47
N GLY A 239 9.06 30.17 21.46
CA GLY A 239 9.37 30.31 22.88
C GLY A 239 9.27 31.75 23.40
N ARG A 240 8.81 32.70 22.59
CA ARG A 240 8.61 34.13 22.94
C ARG A 240 7.23 34.34 23.56
N ALA A 241 6.91 33.56 24.59
CA ALA A 241 5.58 33.52 25.20
C ALA A 241 5.08 34.89 25.69
N GLY A 242 5.95 35.70 26.27
CA GLY A 242 5.58 37.04 26.74
C GLY A 242 5.12 37.98 25.61
N GLU A 243 5.76 37.91 24.45
CA GLU A 243 5.38 38.70 23.28
C GLU A 243 4.09 38.18 22.64
N ALA A 244 3.90 36.85 22.60
CA ALA A 244 2.66 36.23 22.15
C ALA A 244 1.46 36.66 23.02
N THR A 245 1.60 36.60 24.35
CA THR A 245 0.56 37.03 25.29
C THR A 245 0.22 38.51 25.11
N ALA A 246 1.21 39.38 24.98
CA ALA A 246 0.98 40.80 24.73
C ALA A 246 0.24 41.03 23.39
N ALA A 247 0.59 40.28 22.34
CA ALA A 247 -0.06 40.36 21.04
C ALA A 247 -1.53 39.89 21.10
N TRP A 248 -1.81 38.77 21.77
CA TRP A 248 -3.17 38.27 21.97
C TRP A 248 -4.04 39.19 22.83
N GLN A 249 -3.49 39.77 23.91
CA GLN A 249 -4.20 40.77 24.72
C GLN A 249 -4.55 42.02 23.91
N LYS A 250 -3.60 42.53 23.11
CA LYS A 250 -3.84 43.65 22.20
C LYS A 250 -4.94 43.32 21.18
N MET A 251 -4.88 42.12 20.60
CA MET A 251 -5.90 41.63 19.66
C MET A 251 -7.28 41.56 20.34
N LEU A 252 -7.38 40.99 21.54
CA LEU A 252 -8.65 40.87 22.27
C LEU A 252 -9.29 42.23 22.60
N GLY A 253 -8.46 43.23 22.89
CA GLY A 253 -8.90 44.61 23.12
C GLY A 253 -9.40 45.33 21.86
N ALA A 254 -8.91 44.95 20.67
CA ALA A 254 -9.30 45.54 19.39
C ALA A 254 -10.47 44.81 18.71
N LEU A 255 -10.70 43.54 19.03
CA LEU A 255 -11.77 42.75 18.43
C LEU A 255 -13.16 43.25 18.86
N PRO A 256 -14.16 43.24 17.95
CA PRO A 256 -15.57 43.36 18.32
C PRO A 256 -16.02 42.26 19.29
N PRO A 257 -17.06 42.49 20.13
CA PRO A 257 -17.59 41.49 21.07
C PRO A 257 -18.10 40.20 20.40
N ASP A 258 -18.59 40.28 19.18
CA ASP A 258 -19.15 39.19 18.36
C ASP A 258 -18.14 38.55 17.41
N SER A 259 -16.86 38.95 17.48
CA SER A 259 -15.83 38.39 16.59
C SER A 259 -15.63 36.90 16.83
N PRO A 260 -15.61 36.07 15.77
CA PRO A 260 -15.36 34.63 15.89
C PRO A 260 -13.95 34.31 16.41
N TRP A 261 -13.03 35.28 16.42
CA TRP A 261 -11.67 35.13 16.89
C TRP A 261 -11.51 35.31 18.41
N ARG A 262 -12.50 35.86 19.13
CA ARG A 262 -12.35 36.09 20.57
C ARG A 262 -12.09 34.79 21.33
N GLY A 263 -12.89 33.75 21.08
CA GLY A 263 -12.73 32.47 21.77
C GLY A 263 -11.38 31.81 21.52
N ALA A 264 -10.85 31.89 20.29
CA ALA A 264 -9.52 31.38 19.97
C ALA A 264 -8.41 32.15 20.72
N VAL A 265 -8.54 33.47 20.82
CA VAL A 265 -7.59 34.32 21.56
C VAL A 265 -7.67 34.07 23.07
N GLU A 266 -8.86 33.95 23.63
CA GLU A 266 -9.07 33.63 25.05
C GLU A 266 -8.50 32.26 25.41
N GLN A 267 -8.70 31.26 24.57
CA GLN A 267 -8.11 29.93 24.76
C GLN A 267 -6.58 29.96 24.68
N ALA A 268 -6.00 30.80 23.81
CA ALA A 268 -4.55 30.95 23.69
C ALA A 268 -3.93 31.69 24.90
N LEU A 269 -4.73 32.45 25.65
CA LEU A 269 -4.32 33.18 26.86
C LEU A 269 -4.52 32.38 28.16
N ALA A 270 -5.26 31.28 28.11
CA ALA A 270 -5.59 30.42 29.25
C ALA A 270 -4.47 29.41 29.55
#